data_AF-A0A4Q0P3Y4-F1
#
_entry.id   AF-A0A4Q0P3Y4-F1
#
_cell.length_a   1.000
_cell.length_b   1.000
_cell.length_c   1.000
_cell.angle_alpha   90.00
_cell.angle_beta   90.00
_cell.angle_gamma   90.00
#
_symmetry.space_group_name_H-M   'P 1'
#
loop_
_entity.id
_entity.type
_entity.pdbx_description
1 polymer ?
#
loop_
_entity_poly.entity_id
_entity_poly.type
_entity_poly.pdbx_seq_one_letter_code
_entity_poly.pdbx_strand_id
1 'polypeptide(L)'
;MRTADTQSLYNSGGNINEFTELTGDVSRVYDVLKQSPLTMKEVDLRTGIMRESVCRHVNNLLKAGLIARTRVRRCSVTGYSNVNEYTGDSSLFPETRQLSLF
;
A
#
# COMPACT_ATOMS: atom_id res chain seq x y z
N MET A 1 -36.89 12.23 3.72
CA MET A 1 -35.47 12.17 3.34
C MET A 1 -35.07 10.72 3.26
N ARG A 2 -34.70 10.23 2.07
CA ARG A 2 -34.27 8.84 1.85
C ARG A 2 -32.74 8.86 1.72
N THR A 3 -32.03 8.27 2.66
CA THR A 3 -30.57 8.12 2.59
C THR A 3 -30.26 6.95 1.67
N ALA A 4 -29.47 7.21 0.62
CA ALA A 4 -29.04 6.21 -0.34
C ALA A 4 -27.95 5.32 0.28
N ASP A 5 -28.24 4.03 0.39
CA ASP A 5 -27.27 2.98 0.67
C ASP A 5 -26.21 2.93 -0.44
N THR A 6 -24.97 3.27 -0.12
CA THR A 6 -23.83 3.06 -1.01
C THR A 6 -23.22 1.70 -0.71
N GLN A 7 -23.78 0.64 -1.31
CA GLN A 7 -23.10 -0.64 -1.38
C GLN A 7 -22.08 -0.60 -2.52
N SER A 8 -20.81 -0.41 -2.15
CA SER A 8 -19.66 -0.62 -3.05
C SER A 8 -19.40 -2.12 -3.18
N LEU A 9 -19.74 -2.67 -4.35
CA LEU A 9 -19.45 -4.04 -4.76
C LEU A 9 -17.95 -4.15 -5.12
N TYR A 10 -17.13 -4.67 -4.20
CA TYR A 10 -15.76 -5.06 -4.54
C TYR A 10 -15.77 -6.42 -5.27
N ASN A 11 -15.82 -6.36 -6.60
CA ASN A 11 -15.73 -7.53 -7.45
C ASN A 11 -14.29 -8.06 -7.46
N SER A 12 -14.11 -9.32 -7.05
CA SER A 12 -12.81 -9.99 -7.06
C SER A 12 -12.55 -10.57 -8.46
N GLY A 13 -11.59 -10.00 -9.17
CA GLY A 13 -11.00 -10.58 -10.38
C GLY A 13 -11.13 -9.70 -11.62
N GLY A 14 -10.01 -9.19 -12.15
CA GLY A 14 -9.98 -8.53 -13.45
C GLY A 14 -8.67 -7.81 -13.78
N ASN A 15 -8.09 -8.18 -14.91
CA ASN A 15 -6.98 -7.60 -15.69
C ASN A 15 -6.41 -6.22 -15.29
N ILE A 16 -5.09 -6.16 -15.11
CA ILE A 16 -4.29 -4.95 -14.90
C ILE A 16 -3.89 -4.29 -16.24
N ASN A 17 -4.84 -3.71 -16.98
CA ASN A 17 -4.55 -2.92 -18.18
C ASN A 17 -5.33 -1.60 -18.24
N GLU A 18 -5.61 -1.00 -17.09
CA GLU A 18 -6.32 0.27 -17.05
C GLU A 18 -5.86 1.03 -15.83
N PHE A 19 -5.43 2.28 -16.03
CA PHE A 19 -5.07 3.22 -14.96
C PHE A 19 -6.29 3.35 -14.05
N THR A 20 -6.35 2.50 -13.03
CA THR A 20 -7.47 2.48 -12.10
C THR A 20 -7.23 3.66 -11.18
N GLU A 21 -8.12 4.67 -11.25
CA GLU A 21 -8.12 5.73 -10.25
C GLU A 21 -8.09 5.07 -8.87
N LEU A 22 -7.04 5.34 -8.09
CA LEU A 22 -6.98 4.88 -6.71
C LEU A 22 -8.13 5.57 -6.00
N THR A 23 -9.16 4.81 -5.63
CA THR A 23 -10.36 5.34 -4.98
C THR A 23 -10.54 4.70 -3.61
N GLY A 24 -11.19 5.45 -2.70
CA GLY A 24 -11.45 5.00 -1.34
C GLY A 24 -10.19 4.68 -0.54
N ASP A 25 -10.19 3.52 0.11
CA ASP A 25 -9.14 3.11 1.06
C ASP A 25 -7.77 2.88 0.39
N VAL A 26 -7.74 2.46 -0.87
CA VAL A 26 -6.48 2.28 -1.61
C VAL A 26 -5.75 3.62 -1.77
N SER A 27 -6.46 4.69 -2.13
CA SER A 27 -5.86 6.03 -2.27
C SER A 27 -5.26 6.49 -0.96
N ARG A 28 -6.05 6.39 0.12
CA ARG A 28 -5.61 6.79 1.47
C ARG A 28 -4.35 6.05 1.92
N VAL A 29 -4.29 4.73 1.67
CA VAL A 29 -3.09 3.92 1.96
C VAL A 29 -1.90 4.38 1.12
N TYR A 30 -2.09 4.65 -0.17
CA TYR A 30 -1.03 5.11 -1.04
C TYR A 30 -0.52 6.51 -0.62
N ASP A 31 -1.42 7.44 -0.35
CA ASP A 31 -1.10 8.82 0.02
C ASP A 31 -0.23 8.90 1.28
N VAL A 32 -0.54 8.10 2.32
CA VAL A 32 0.30 8.07 3.54
C VAL A 32 1.67 7.45 3.27
N LEU A 33 1.76 6.48 2.36
CA LEU A 33 3.01 5.85 1.97
C LEU A 33 3.88 6.77 1.08
N LYS A 34 3.28 7.71 0.33
CA LYS A 34 4.03 8.75 -0.39
C LYS A 34 4.64 9.80 0.55
N GLN A 35 3.99 10.05 1.69
CA GLN A 35 4.48 11.04 2.66
C GLN A 35 5.66 10.52 3.48
N SER A 36 5.66 9.23 3.82
CA SER A 36 6.70 8.64 4.66
C SER A 36 6.72 7.12 4.57
N PRO A 37 7.89 6.47 4.68
CA PRO A 37 7.98 5.02 4.77
C PRO A 37 7.36 4.46 6.07
N LEU A 38 6.41 3.52 5.94
CA LEU A 38 5.64 2.99 7.06
C LEU A 38 5.48 1.46 6.98
N THR A 39 5.27 0.83 8.12
CA THR A 39 4.85 -0.57 8.22
C THR A 39 3.34 -0.67 8.10
N MET A 40 2.81 -1.85 7.73
CA MET A 40 1.36 -2.04 7.61
C MET A 40 0.57 -1.72 8.89
N LYS A 41 1.17 -1.87 10.09
CA LYS A 41 0.46 -1.54 11.34
C LYS A 41 0.41 -0.03 11.57
N GLU A 42 1.47 0.67 11.20
CA GLU A 42 1.52 2.13 11.28
C GLU A 42 0.57 2.77 10.26
N VAL A 43 0.44 2.18 9.06
CA VAL A 43 -0.56 2.60 8.07
C VAL A 43 -1.99 2.42 8.58
N ASP A 44 -2.30 1.24 9.16
CA ASP A 44 -3.58 0.99 9.83
C ASP A 44 -3.89 2.10 10.84
N LEU A 45 -2.98 2.36 11.78
CA LEU A 45 -3.18 3.40 12.79
C LEU A 45 -3.35 4.81 12.19
N ARG A 46 -2.56 5.16 11.16
CA ARG A 46 -2.56 6.51 10.56
C ARG A 46 -3.79 6.77 9.69
N THR A 47 -4.31 5.73 9.04
CA THR A 47 -5.48 5.84 8.17
C THR A 47 -6.79 5.52 8.90
N GLY A 48 -6.75 4.71 9.95
CA GLY A 48 -7.93 4.12 10.59
C GLY A 48 -8.53 2.95 9.80
N ILE A 49 -7.80 2.41 8.82
CA ILE A 49 -8.23 1.25 8.01
C ILE A 49 -7.72 -0.02 8.66
N MET A 50 -8.62 -1.00 8.85
CA MET A 50 -8.24 -2.29 9.43
C MET A 50 -7.04 -2.92 8.72
N ARG A 51 -6.14 -3.49 9.52
CA ARG A 51 -4.87 -4.08 9.05
C ARG A 51 -5.06 -5.08 7.92
N GLU A 52 -6.10 -5.89 7.96
CA GLU A 52 -6.43 -6.90 6.94
C GLU A 52 -6.66 -6.26 5.57
N SER A 53 -7.37 -5.14 5.53
CA SER A 53 -7.57 -4.34 4.32
C SER A 53 -6.27 -3.68 3.87
N VAL A 54 -5.50 -3.11 4.81
CA VAL A 54 -4.17 -2.53 4.50
C VAL A 54 -3.25 -3.56 3.87
N CYS A 55 -3.19 -4.79 4.40
CA CYS A 55 -2.39 -5.88 3.84
C CYS A 55 -2.76 -6.16 2.37
N ARG A 56 -4.06 -6.18 2.06
CA ARG A 56 -4.57 -6.37 0.69
C ARG A 56 -4.16 -5.21 -0.21
N HIS A 57 -4.36 -3.97 0.22
CA HIS A 57 -4.03 -2.79 -0.58
C HIS A 57 -2.53 -2.67 -0.85
N VAL A 58 -1.69 -2.88 0.17
CA VAL A 58 -0.23 -2.91 0.02
C VAL A 58 0.20 -3.97 -0.99
N ASN A 59 -0.38 -5.17 -0.95
CA ASN A 59 -0.07 -6.21 -1.93
C ASN A 59 -0.43 -5.82 -3.36
N ASN A 60 -1.60 -5.18 -3.57
CA ASN A 60 -2.03 -4.71 -4.88
C ASN A 60 -1.12 -3.58 -5.40
N LEU A 61 -0.79 -2.62 -4.55
CA LEU A 61 0.10 -1.50 -4.89
C LEU A 61 1.53 -1.97 -5.22
N LEU A 62 2.05 -2.98 -4.50
CA LEU A 62 3.34 -3.62 -4.81
C LEU A 62 3.32 -4.29 -6.18
N LYS A 63 2.27 -5.05 -6.49
CA LYS A 63 2.12 -5.70 -7.80
C LYS A 63 2.01 -4.70 -8.94
N ALA A 64 1.38 -3.56 -8.69
CA ALA A 64 1.29 -2.45 -9.64
C ALA A 64 2.59 -1.63 -9.76
N GLY A 65 3.60 -1.90 -8.92
CA GLY A 65 4.85 -1.12 -8.90
C GLY A 65 4.69 0.32 -8.38
N LEU A 66 3.58 0.62 -7.69
CA LEU A 66 3.29 1.95 -7.15
C LEU A 66 3.94 2.20 -5.78
N ILE A 67 4.30 1.14 -5.07
CA ILE A 67 5.06 1.22 -3.82
C ILE A 67 6.18 0.20 -3.84
N ALA A 68 7.19 0.40 -2.99
CA ALA A 68 8.31 -0.51 -2.82
C ALA A 68 8.56 -0.84 -1.34
N ARG A 69 9.24 -1.96 -1.10
CA ARG A 69 9.82 -2.28 0.21
C ARG A 69 11.18 -1.61 0.31
N THR A 70 11.41 -0.82 1.36
CA THR A 70 12.69 -0.12 1.56
C THR A 70 13.65 -0.97 2.39
N ARG A 71 13.19 -1.46 3.55
CA ARG A 71 13.98 -2.25 4.50
C ARG A 71 13.09 -3.01 5.47
N VAL A 72 13.74 -3.82 6.30
CA VAL A 72 13.13 -4.47 7.44
C VAL A 72 13.52 -3.70 8.72
N ARG A 73 12.54 -3.38 9.58
CA ARG A 73 12.79 -2.67 10.86
C ARG A 73 11.82 -3.09 11.96
N ARG A 74 11.99 -2.51 13.15
CA ARG A 74 11.02 -2.62 14.26
C ARG A 74 9.82 -1.72 13.99
N CYS A 75 8.61 -2.23 14.22
CA CYS A 75 7.37 -1.44 14.17
C CYS A 75 7.33 -0.49 15.38
N SER A 76 7.07 0.79 15.16
CA SER A 76 6.98 1.77 16.25
C SER A 76 5.70 1.61 17.08
N VAL A 77 4.64 1.04 16.50
CA VAL A 77 3.35 0.83 17.18
C VAL A 77 3.36 -0.42 18.06
N THR A 78 3.75 -1.57 17.51
CA THR A 78 3.68 -2.85 18.26
C THR A 78 5.00 -3.23 18.91
N GLY A 79 6.10 -2.57 18.54
CA GLY A 79 7.44 -2.95 18.98
C GLY A 79 7.96 -4.26 18.37
N TYR A 80 7.21 -4.94 17.49
CA TYR A 80 7.67 -6.18 16.86
C TYR A 80 8.82 -5.89 15.89
N SER A 81 9.92 -6.64 16.03
CA SER A 81 11.07 -6.56 15.13
C SER A 81 10.79 -7.27 13.80
N ASN A 82 11.66 -7.07 12.82
CA ASN A 82 11.62 -7.80 11.55
C ASN A 82 10.35 -7.60 10.68
N VAL A 83 9.79 -6.39 10.66
CA VAL A 83 8.68 -6.04 9.75
C VAL A 83 9.14 -5.21 8.56
N ASN A 84 8.49 -5.40 7.42
CA ASN A 84 8.77 -4.60 6.22
C ASN A 84 8.28 -3.15 6.39
N GLU A 85 9.13 -2.22 5.95
CA GLU A 85 8.81 -0.83 5.71
C GLU A 85 8.49 -0.65 4.21
N TYR A 86 7.41 0.09 3.93
CA TYR A 86 6.92 0.34 2.58
C TYR A 86 6.93 1.84 2.29
N THR A 87 7.20 2.22 1.05
CA THR A 87 7.16 3.63 0.59
C THR A 87 6.48 3.74 -0.76
N GLY A 88 5.73 4.81 -0.96
CA GLY A 88 5.21 5.25 -2.25
C GLY A 88 6.01 6.39 -2.87
N ASP A 89 7.10 6.82 -2.20
CA ASP A 89 8.06 7.76 -2.76
C ASP A 89 8.98 7.05 -3.76
N SER A 90 8.81 7.38 -5.04
CA SER A 90 9.56 6.81 -6.16
C SER A 90 11.07 7.02 -6.04
N SER A 91 11.51 8.08 -5.36
CA SER A 91 12.94 8.36 -5.14
C SER A 91 13.61 7.36 -4.19
N LEU A 92 12.80 6.67 -3.37
CA LEU A 92 13.24 5.66 -2.41
C LEU A 92 13.05 4.23 -2.94
N PHE A 93 12.64 4.06 -4.19
CA PHE A 93 12.48 2.74 -4.76
C PHE A 93 13.86 2.11 -4.94
N PRO A 94 14.01 0.81 -4.66
CA PRO A 94 15.28 0.15 -4.88
C PRO A 94 15.62 0.24 -6.36
N GLU A 95 16.80 0.77 -6.67
CA GLU A 95 17.30 0.78 -8.03
C GLU A 95 17.29 -0.66 -8.55
N THR A 96 16.61 -0.88 -9.68
CA THR A 96 16.71 -2.14 -10.41
C THR A 96 18.14 -2.26 -10.90
N ARG A 97 18.96 -2.95 -10.12
CA ARG A 97 20.25 -3.50 -10.59
C ARG A 97 19.93 -4.65 -11.53
N GLN A 98 19.40 -4.33 -12.71
CA GLN A 98 19.42 -5.25 -13.83
C GLN A 98 20.90 -5.56 -14.05
N LEU A 99 21.33 -6.73 -13.58
CA LEU A 99 22.62 -7.28 -13.97
C LEU A 99 22.55 -7.33 -15.49
N SER A 100 23.34 -6.49 -16.16
CA SER A 100 23.57 -6.58 -17.58
C SER A 100 24.13 -7.97 -17.83
N LEU A 101 23.25 -8.92 -18.13
CA LEU A 101 23.60 -10.23 -18.60
C LEU A 101 24.02 -10.03 -20.06
N PHE A 102 25.32 -9.73 -20.20
CA PHE A 102 26.12 -9.66 -21.42
C PHE A 102 25.96 -8.40 -22.28
#